data_AF-A0AAE2E939-F1
#
_entry.id   AF-A0AAE2E939-F1
#
_cell.length_a   1.000
_cell.length_b   1.000
_cell.length_c   1.000
_cell.angle_alpha   90.00
_cell.angle_beta   90.00
_cell.angle_gamma   90.00
#
_symmetry.space_group_name_H-M   'P 1'
#
loop_
_entity.id
_entity.type
_entity.pdbx_description
1 polymer ?
#
loop_
_entity_poly.entity_id
_entity_poly.type
_entity_poly.pdbx_seq_one_letter_code
_entity_poly.pdbx_strand_id
1 'polypeptide(L)'
;IPYHQTPSGGSTDEEGISQWALEDSVTPGIYSLDDYDFRKPNAWLFQAQQNPASPKPGSIDVYDWPGRFVETGHAEFYARIRQERWQVEHQQIQATATAAGIAPGHTFTLTNAPFFSDNGDYLVTAAGYHLEENRYASGEGETIHRIDFTVIPASVSFRPAQSTAWPRTYGPQTAKVVGPQGESIWTDKYGRVKVKFHWDRLAKGDDTSSCWVRVSSAWAGQGYGGVQIPRVGDEVVVDFINGDPDRPI
;
A
#
# COMPACT_ATOMS: atom_id res chain seq x y z
N ILE A 1 17.03 17.60 19.11
CA ILE A 1 18.31 17.62 18.38
C ILE A 1 18.50 19.04 17.84
N PRO A 2 19.56 19.75 18.25
CA PRO A 2 19.81 21.11 17.79
C PRO A 2 20.31 21.13 16.34
N TYR A 3 19.88 22.15 15.59
CA TYR A 3 20.54 22.55 14.37
C TYR A 3 21.71 23.45 14.69
N HIS A 4 22.88 23.13 14.14
CA HIS A 4 24.11 23.88 14.32
C HIS A 4 24.42 24.66 13.05
N GLN A 5 24.30 25.99 13.12
CA GLN A 5 24.72 26.86 12.03
C GLN A 5 26.23 27.03 12.08
N THR A 6 26.97 26.30 11.23
CA THR A 6 28.39 26.56 11.04
C THR A 6 28.58 27.64 9.95
N PRO A 7 29.37 28.69 10.20
CA PRO A 7 29.85 29.57 9.14
C PRO A 7 30.57 28.77 8.06
N SER A 8 30.66 29.28 6.82
CA SER A 8 31.37 28.59 5.74
C SER A 8 32.81 28.23 6.16
N GLY A 9 33.07 26.95 6.40
CA GLY A 9 34.36 26.41 6.86
C GLY A 9 34.50 26.18 8.38
N GLY A 10 33.44 26.40 9.17
CA GLY A 10 33.43 26.09 10.60
C GLY A 10 33.04 24.63 10.88
N SER A 11 33.62 24.05 11.94
CA SER A 11 33.22 22.77 12.51
C SER A 11 32.58 22.95 13.89
N THR A 12 31.86 21.95 14.36
CA THR A 12 31.36 21.86 15.74
C THR A 12 31.71 20.47 16.29
N ASP A 13 32.04 20.41 17.58
CA ASP A 13 32.30 19.15 18.28
C ASP A 13 31.02 18.55 18.90
N GLU A 14 29.91 19.28 18.82
CA GLU A 14 28.61 18.84 19.33
C GLU A 14 27.83 18.05 18.27
N GLU A 15 27.17 16.98 18.69
CA GLU A 15 26.22 16.28 17.84
C GLU A 15 25.02 17.18 17.49
N GLY A 16 24.58 17.11 16.24
CA GLY A 16 23.41 17.85 15.80
C GLY A 16 23.13 17.73 14.31
N ILE A 17 22.22 18.57 13.84
CA ILE A 17 21.82 18.66 12.44
C ILE A 17 22.58 19.84 11.81
N SER A 18 23.20 19.62 10.66
CA SER A 18 24.02 20.61 9.95
C SER A 18 23.39 21.08 8.63
N GLN A 19 22.47 20.30 8.06
CA GLN A 19 21.71 20.68 6.87
C GLN A 19 20.24 20.33 7.05
N TRP A 20 19.37 21.21 6.56
CA TRP A 20 17.92 21.10 6.64
C TRP A 20 17.29 21.73 5.40
N ALA A 21 16.67 20.91 4.56
CA ALA A 21 16.10 21.33 3.28
C ALA A 21 14.67 20.80 3.14
N LEU A 22 13.71 21.73 3.10
CA LEU A 22 12.30 21.45 2.87
C LEU A 22 12.05 21.21 1.37
N GLU A 23 11.31 20.14 1.06
CA GLU A 23 10.86 19.80 -0.29
C GLU A 23 9.33 19.65 -0.29
N ASP A 24 8.66 20.49 -1.09
CA ASP A 24 7.21 20.39 -1.31
C ASP A 24 6.91 19.85 -2.72
N SER A 25 5.99 18.89 -2.80
CA SER A 25 5.53 18.28 -4.04
C SER A 25 4.04 18.52 -4.27
N VAL A 26 3.65 18.70 -5.53
CA VAL A 26 2.24 18.79 -5.93
C VAL A 26 1.63 17.39 -5.93
N THR A 27 0.64 17.19 -5.07
CA THR A 27 -0.11 15.93 -4.99
C THR A 27 -1.58 16.12 -5.39
N PRO A 28 -2.28 15.08 -5.86
CA PRO A 28 -3.69 15.19 -6.23
C PRO A 28 -4.60 15.63 -5.09
N GLY A 29 -5.70 16.30 -5.45
CA GLY A 29 -6.67 16.89 -4.53
C GLY A 29 -7.79 15.95 -4.10
N ILE A 30 -8.11 14.93 -4.88
CA ILE A 30 -9.14 13.94 -4.54
C ILE A 30 -8.67 12.54 -4.96
N TYR A 31 -8.84 11.57 -4.06
CA TYR A 31 -8.75 10.15 -4.40
C TYR A 31 -10.15 9.54 -4.38
N SER A 32 -10.50 8.81 -5.43
CA SER A 32 -11.80 8.14 -5.55
C SER A 32 -11.63 6.71 -6.03
N LEU A 33 -12.54 5.83 -5.61
CA LEU A 33 -12.51 4.41 -5.92
C LEU A 33 -13.91 3.84 -5.89
N ASP A 34 -14.11 2.75 -6.64
CA ASP A 34 -15.38 2.04 -6.70
C ASP A 34 -15.17 0.52 -6.84
N ASP A 35 -16.22 -0.26 -6.61
CA ASP A 35 -16.23 -1.70 -6.82
C ASP A 35 -17.64 -2.24 -7.11
N TYR A 36 -17.76 -3.55 -7.33
CA TYR A 36 -19.04 -4.21 -7.62
C TYR A 36 -19.27 -5.43 -6.73
N ASP A 37 -20.42 -5.47 -6.04
CA ASP A 37 -20.90 -6.66 -5.32
C ASP A 37 -22.15 -7.23 -6.00
N PHE A 38 -22.00 -8.40 -6.63
CA PHE A 38 -23.10 -9.10 -7.30
C PHE A 38 -24.26 -9.49 -6.36
N ARG A 39 -24.02 -9.56 -5.04
CA ARG A 39 -25.06 -9.85 -4.04
C ARG A 39 -25.95 -8.63 -3.78
N LYS A 40 -25.45 -7.43 -4.11
CA LYS A 40 -26.12 -6.14 -3.99
C LYS A 40 -25.89 -5.32 -5.27
N PRO A 41 -26.40 -5.76 -6.44
CA PRO A 41 -25.96 -5.26 -7.75
C PRO A 41 -26.27 -3.77 -8.00
N ASN A 42 -27.20 -3.19 -7.24
CA ASN A 42 -27.58 -1.78 -7.33
C ASN A 42 -27.01 -0.94 -6.17
N ALA A 43 -26.15 -1.51 -5.32
CA ALA A 43 -25.54 -0.76 -4.23
C ALA A 43 -24.55 0.26 -4.79
N TRP A 44 -24.63 1.49 -4.28
CA TRP A 44 -23.65 2.52 -4.55
C TRP A 44 -22.41 2.28 -3.67
N LEU A 45 -21.31 1.85 -4.29
CA LEU A 45 -20.05 1.49 -3.61
C LEU A 45 -18.96 2.56 -3.78
N PHE A 46 -19.18 3.56 -4.63
CA PHE A 46 -18.25 4.64 -4.88
C PHE A 46 -17.93 5.41 -3.60
N GLN A 47 -16.64 5.65 -3.37
CA GLN A 47 -16.12 6.47 -2.30
C GLN A 47 -15.06 7.46 -2.80
N ALA A 48 -15.02 8.63 -2.18
CA ALA A 48 -14.06 9.67 -2.46
C ALA A 48 -13.53 10.31 -1.18
N GLN A 49 -12.26 10.69 -1.17
CA GLN A 49 -11.58 11.36 -0.07
C GLN A 49 -10.79 12.56 -0.58
N GLN A 50 -11.00 13.72 0.04
CA GLN A 50 -10.28 14.94 -0.29
C GLN A 50 -8.89 14.94 0.35
N ASN A 51 -7.91 15.47 -0.37
CA ASN A 51 -6.58 15.74 0.14
C ASN A 51 -6.46 17.21 0.57
N PRO A 52 -6.48 17.52 1.87
CA PRO A 52 -6.38 18.89 2.35
C PRO A 52 -5.00 19.53 2.07
N ALA A 53 -3.96 18.72 1.84
CA ALA A 53 -2.60 19.19 1.56
C ALA A 53 -2.39 19.60 0.09
N SER A 54 -3.35 19.34 -0.80
CA SER A 54 -3.21 19.67 -2.21
C SER A 54 -3.16 21.19 -2.46
N PRO A 55 -2.17 21.70 -3.23
CA PRO A 55 -2.11 23.11 -3.59
C PRO A 55 -3.32 23.60 -4.40
N LYS A 56 -3.81 24.81 -4.14
CA LYS A 56 -4.78 25.51 -5.01
C LYS A 56 -4.04 26.18 -6.17
N PRO A 57 -4.59 26.25 -7.39
CA PRO A 57 -5.98 25.95 -7.80
C PRO A 57 -6.20 24.54 -8.37
N GLY A 58 -5.21 23.64 -8.33
CA GLY A 58 -5.22 22.37 -9.05
C GLY A 58 -6.04 21.27 -8.37
N SER A 59 -7.30 21.11 -8.72
CA SER A 59 -8.10 19.92 -8.40
C SER A 59 -7.76 18.80 -9.38
N ILE A 60 -6.63 18.12 -9.18
CA ILE A 60 -6.35 16.86 -9.88
C ILE A 60 -7.03 15.75 -9.09
N ASP A 61 -7.91 15.01 -9.78
CA ASP A 61 -8.64 13.89 -9.20
C ASP A 61 -8.07 12.59 -9.74
N VAL A 62 -7.90 11.60 -8.85
CA VAL A 62 -7.52 10.23 -9.22
C VAL A 62 -8.70 9.31 -8.98
N TYR A 63 -8.96 8.43 -9.92
CA TYR A 63 -9.98 7.40 -9.84
C TYR A 63 -9.37 6.01 -10.06
N ASP A 64 -9.56 5.10 -9.11
CA ASP A 64 -9.09 3.73 -9.16
C ASP A 64 -10.23 2.71 -9.25
N TRP A 65 -10.09 1.75 -10.17
CA TRP A 65 -10.98 0.60 -10.29
C TRP A 65 -10.19 -0.68 -10.62
N PRO A 66 -10.47 -1.82 -9.97
CA PRO A 66 -11.40 -2.00 -8.85
C PRO A 66 -10.74 -1.63 -7.51
N GLY A 67 -11.53 -1.16 -6.54
CA GLY A 67 -11.02 -0.79 -5.22
C GLY A 67 -10.77 -1.95 -4.25
N ARG A 68 -11.15 -3.18 -4.62
CA ARG A 68 -10.97 -4.43 -3.86
C ARG A 68 -11.75 -4.50 -2.54
N PHE A 69 -13.02 -4.11 -2.57
CA PHE A 69 -13.89 -4.19 -1.41
C PHE A 69 -15.31 -4.61 -1.80
N VAL A 70 -16.09 -5.04 -0.80
CA VAL A 70 -17.53 -5.33 -0.93
C VAL A 70 -18.36 -4.63 0.15
N GLU A 71 -17.69 -3.95 1.10
CA GLU A 71 -18.30 -3.22 2.20
C GLU A 71 -17.82 -1.77 2.17
N THR A 72 -18.73 -0.85 2.47
CA THR A 72 -18.46 0.60 2.43
C THR A 72 -17.41 1.03 3.46
N GLY A 73 -17.35 0.37 4.63
CA GLY A 73 -16.32 0.66 5.64
C GLY A 73 -14.89 0.38 5.14
N HIS A 74 -14.71 -0.67 4.33
CA HIS A 74 -13.41 -0.94 3.69
C HIS A 74 -13.10 0.10 2.60
N ALA A 75 -14.10 0.54 1.84
CA ALA A 75 -13.94 1.57 0.82
C ALA A 75 -13.42 2.89 1.42
N GLU A 76 -14.04 3.34 2.51
CA GLU A 76 -13.62 4.53 3.26
C GLU A 76 -12.21 4.38 3.81
N PHE A 77 -11.91 3.21 4.40
CA PHE A 77 -10.58 2.91 4.93
C PHE A 77 -9.51 2.96 3.83
N TYR A 78 -9.71 2.28 2.71
CA TYR A 78 -8.76 2.25 1.60
C TYR A 78 -8.59 3.63 0.96
N ALA A 79 -9.68 4.37 0.75
CA ALA A 79 -9.62 5.71 0.19
C ALA A 79 -8.79 6.65 1.08
N ARG A 80 -8.98 6.57 2.40
CA ARG A 80 -8.23 7.35 3.37
C ARG A 80 -6.74 7.00 3.36
N ILE A 81 -6.39 5.71 3.41
CA ILE A 81 -4.98 5.28 3.37
C ILE A 81 -4.26 5.79 2.10
N ARG A 82 -4.95 5.73 0.96
CA ARG A 82 -4.42 6.18 -0.34
C ARG A 82 -4.25 7.70 -0.40
N GLN A 83 -5.20 8.44 0.16
CA GLN A 83 -5.12 9.89 0.30
C GLN A 83 -4.01 10.30 1.27
N GLU A 84 -3.91 9.69 2.45
CA GLU A 84 -2.91 10.01 3.48
C GLU A 84 -1.48 9.82 2.96
N ARG A 85 -1.25 8.87 2.04
CA ARG A 85 0.04 8.72 1.35
C ARG A 85 0.49 10.01 0.66
N TRP A 86 -0.43 10.73 0.02
CA TRP A 86 -0.08 12.00 -0.61
C TRP A 86 0.27 13.09 0.40
N GLN A 87 -0.24 13.04 1.64
CA GLN A 87 0.20 13.97 2.67
C GLN A 87 1.67 13.76 3.02
N VAL A 88 2.16 12.51 2.95
CA VAL A 88 3.57 12.15 3.16
C VAL A 88 4.44 12.57 1.97
N GLU A 89 3.93 12.45 0.74
CA GLU A 89 4.65 12.89 -0.48
C GLU A 89 4.65 14.42 -0.63
N HIS A 90 3.63 15.09 -0.12
CA HIS A 90 3.47 16.53 -0.25
C HIS A 90 4.60 17.31 0.40
N GLN A 91 5.03 16.93 1.60
CA GLN A 91 6.07 17.63 2.35
C GLN A 91 7.05 16.64 2.95
N GLN A 92 8.29 16.67 2.46
CA GLN A 92 9.41 15.90 3.00
C GLN A 92 10.57 16.84 3.28
N ILE A 93 11.37 16.49 4.27
CA ILE A 93 12.56 17.26 4.62
C ILE A 93 13.77 16.35 4.51
N GLN A 94 14.76 16.79 3.74
CA GLN A 94 16.07 16.17 3.67
C GLN A 94 17.02 16.88 4.64
N ALA A 95 17.74 16.09 5.44
CA ALA A 95 18.63 16.61 6.46
C ALA A 95 19.91 15.79 6.58
N THR A 96 20.96 16.43 7.08
CA THR A 96 22.24 15.78 7.38
C THR A 96 22.61 16.07 8.83
N ALA A 97 23.06 15.04 9.55
CA ALA A 97 23.40 15.11 10.97
C ALA A 97 24.61 14.23 11.34
N THR A 98 25.15 14.51 12.53
CA THR A 98 26.12 13.67 13.25
C THR A 98 25.49 12.98 14.47
N ALA A 99 24.24 13.29 14.80
CA ALA A 99 23.54 12.75 15.96
C ALA A 99 23.25 11.25 15.79
N ALA A 100 23.94 10.40 16.56
CA ALA A 100 23.87 8.95 16.42
C ALA A 100 22.49 8.33 16.72
N GLY A 101 21.61 9.08 17.39
CA GLY A 101 20.24 8.67 17.70
C GLY A 101 19.25 8.73 16.52
N ILE A 102 19.66 9.25 15.35
CA ILE A 102 18.80 9.28 14.16
C ILE A 102 18.59 7.87 13.64
N ALA A 103 17.36 7.39 13.71
CA ALA A 103 16.97 6.06 13.24
C ALA A 103 15.55 6.08 12.62
N PRO A 104 15.32 5.41 11.48
CA PRO A 104 13.98 5.32 10.89
C PRO A 104 12.95 4.75 11.88
N GLY A 105 11.75 5.34 11.88
CA GLY A 105 10.67 4.97 12.80
C GLY A 105 10.71 5.66 14.16
N HIS A 106 11.77 6.41 14.47
CA HIS A 106 11.85 7.23 15.68
C HIS A 106 11.44 8.68 15.41
N THR A 107 10.91 9.33 16.44
CA THR A 107 10.63 10.76 16.43
C THR A 107 11.70 11.54 17.20
N PHE A 108 11.93 12.79 16.79
CA PHE A 108 12.77 13.73 17.52
C PHE A 108 12.23 15.16 17.38
N THR A 109 12.57 16.01 18.35
CA THR A 109 12.28 17.45 18.29
C THR A 109 13.46 18.20 17.68
N LEU A 110 13.25 18.94 16.60
CA LEU A 110 14.21 19.88 16.03
C LEU A 110 14.19 21.19 16.84
N THR A 111 15.37 21.68 17.21
CA THR A 111 15.54 22.98 17.90
C THR A 111 16.59 23.83 17.18
N ASN A 112 16.50 25.15 17.28
CA ASN A 112 17.38 26.12 16.60
C ASN A 112 17.37 26.00 15.06
N ALA A 113 16.24 25.59 14.49
CA ALA A 113 16.10 25.43 13.04
C ALA A 113 16.45 26.73 12.27
N PRO A 114 16.95 26.62 11.02
CA PRO A 114 17.27 27.79 10.17
C PRO A 114 16.11 28.78 10.03
N PHE A 115 14.89 28.24 9.91
CA PHE A 115 13.65 28.99 9.97
C PHE A 115 12.93 28.65 11.26
N PHE A 116 12.51 29.67 11.99
CA PHE A 116 11.88 29.47 13.31
C PHE A 116 10.62 28.60 13.24
N SER A 117 9.89 28.63 12.11
CA SER A 117 8.71 27.81 11.82
C SER A 117 8.97 26.31 11.83
N ASP A 118 10.22 25.89 11.62
CA ASP A 118 10.60 24.49 11.45
C ASP A 118 10.99 23.85 12.78
N ASN A 119 10.96 24.59 13.90
CA ASN A 119 11.12 23.97 15.20
C ASN A 119 9.87 23.14 15.52
N GLY A 120 10.05 21.85 15.78
CA GLY A 120 8.92 20.94 16.00
C GLY A 120 9.34 19.48 16.04
N ASP A 121 8.34 18.60 16.12
CA ASP A 121 8.55 17.16 16.17
C ASP A 121 8.49 16.55 14.77
N TYR A 122 9.45 15.68 14.47
CA TYR A 122 9.62 15.03 13.18
C TYR A 122 9.76 13.52 13.33
N LEU A 123 9.22 12.77 12.38
CA LEU A 123 9.39 11.32 12.24
C LEU A 123 10.44 11.04 11.17
N VAL A 124 11.45 10.24 11.51
CA VAL A 124 12.46 9.78 10.55
C VAL A 124 11.88 8.67 9.68
N THR A 125 11.80 8.90 8.37
CA THR A 125 11.26 7.94 7.39
C THR A 125 12.36 7.13 6.68
N ALA A 126 13.55 7.70 6.54
CA ALA A 126 14.72 7.05 5.97
C ALA A 126 16.02 7.61 6.58
N ALA A 127 17.06 6.80 6.66
CA ALA A 127 18.39 7.23 7.09
C ALA A 127 19.47 6.43 6.35
N GLY A 128 20.50 7.11 5.87
CA GLY A 128 21.72 6.58 5.29
C GLY A 128 22.91 6.94 6.18
N TYR A 129 23.64 5.93 6.62
CA TYR A 129 24.78 6.09 7.52
C TYR A 129 26.10 5.99 6.74
N HIS A 130 26.89 7.05 6.80
CA HIS A 130 28.21 7.14 6.21
C HIS A 130 29.23 7.25 7.35
N LEU A 131 29.81 6.11 7.71
CA LEU A 131 30.77 5.97 8.80
C LEU A 131 32.09 5.46 8.22
N GLU A 132 33.15 6.25 8.37
CA GLU A 132 34.52 5.90 7.98
C GLU A 132 35.47 6.17 9.13
N GLU A 133 36.31 5.19 9.48
CA GLU A 133 37.33 5.32 10.52
C GLU A 133 38.71 5.44 9.86
N ASN A 134 39.54 6.35 10.38
CA ASN A 134 40.90 6.47 9.90
C ASN A 134 41.74 5.21 10.20
N ARG A 135 42.63 4.84 9.29
CA ARG A 135 43.66 3.82 9.51
C ARG A 135 44.61 4.28 10.61
N TYR A 136 45.11 3.34 11.40
CA TYR A 136 46.08 3.54 12.50
C TYR A 136 47.48 4.06 12.05
N ALA A 137 47.59 4.71 10.88
CA ALA A 137 48.80 5.33 10.36
C ALA A 137 48.70 6.85 10.51
N SER A 138 49.71 7.46 11.13
CA SER A 138 49.80 8.92 11.26
C SER A 138 49.97 9.58 9.88
N GLY A 139 49.10 10.54 9.55
CA GLY A 139 49.28 11.44 8.40
C GLY A 139 48.50 11.11 7.14
N GLU A 140 47.70 10.03 7.13
CA GLU A 140 46.78 9.69 6.03
C GLU A 140 45.40 9.31 6.59
N GLY A 141 44.33 9.60 5.83
CA GLY A 141 42.94 9.20 6.12
C GLY A 141 42.07 10.25 6.83
N GLU A 142 40.77 10.23 6.54
CA GLU A 142 39.73 11.08 7.14
C GLU A 142 38.74 10.19 7.91
N THR A 143 38.24 10.68 9.06
CA THR A 143 37.14 10.04 9.78
C THR A 143 35.85 10.72 9.34
N ILE A 144 34.90 9.95 8.80
CA ILE A 144 33.60 10.47 8.39
C ILE A 144 32.54 9.95 9.35
N HIS A 145 31.77 10.86 9.94
CA HIS A 145 30.53 10.54 10.63
C HIS A 145 29.43 11.42 10.04
N ARG A 146 28.65 10.86 9.12
CA ARG A 146 27.56 11.58 8.46
C ARG A 146 26.33 10.70 8.36
N ILE A 147 25.19 11.22 8.75
CA ILE A 147 23.88 10.58 8.63
C ILE A 147 23.03 11.48 7.74
N ASP A 148 22.69 11.00 6.55
CA ASP A 148 21.76 11.67 5.64
C ASP A 148 20.39 11.03 5.82
N PHE A 149 19.35 11.81 6.12
CA PHE A 149 18.06 11.27 6.51
C PHE A 149 16.90 12.10 5.98
N THR A 150 15.76 11.44 5.83
CA THR A 150 14.50 12.05 5.40
C THR A 150 13.52 12.02 6.57
N VAL A 151 12.79 13.10 6.75
CA VAL A 151 11.76 13.20 7.78
C VAL A 151 10.46 13.79 7.23
N ILE A 152 9.39 13.56 8.00
CA ILE A 152 8.11 14.25 7.86
C ILE A 152 7.70 14.83 9.22
N PRO A 153 6.83 15.86 9.27
CA PRO A 153 6.27 16.32 10.54
C PRO A 153 5.59 15.17 11.29
N ALA A 154 5.79 15.05 12.59
CA ALA A 154 5.25 13.95 13.40
C ALA A 154 3.72 13.93 13.47
N SER A 155 3.06 15.04 13.12
CA SER A 155 1.60 15.14 13.00
C SER A 155 1.04 14.45 11.75
N VAL A 156 1.88 14.20 10.72
CA VAL A 156 1.48 13.52 9.49
C VAL A 156 1.49 12.01 9.70
N SER A 157 0.36 11.36 9.40
CA SER A 157 0.27 9.90 9.47
C SER A 157 1.04 9.25 8.32
N PHE A 158 2.16 8.59 8.64
CA PHE A 158 2.97 7.91 7.64
C PHE A 158 2.19 6.78 6.93
N ARG A 159 2.26 6.76 5.60
CA ARG A 159 1.83 5.68 4.71
C ARG A 159 2.93 5.43 3.69
N PRO A 160 3.32 4.16 3.47
CA PRO A 160 4.36 3.83 2.51
C PRO A 160 3.89 4.07 1.08
N ALA A 161 4.84 4.35 0.19
CA ALA A 161 4.59 4.36 -1.25
C ALA A 161 4.19 2.96 -1.75
N GLN A 162 3.29 2.89 -2.73
CA GLN A 162 2.90 1.63 -3.36
C GLN A 162 3.90 1.26 -4.45
N SER A 163 5.04 0.69 -4.07
CA SER A 163 6.05 0.18 -5.00
C SER A 163 5.84 -1.29 -5.38
N THR A 164 5.29 -2.09 -4.46
CA THR A 164 5.04 -3.52 -4.71
C THR A 164 3.89 -3.69 -5.71
N ALA A 165 4.19 -4.30 -6.85
CA ALA A 165 3.19 -4.65 -7.85
C ALA A 165 2.17 -5.64 -7.26
N TRP A 166 0.89 -5.44 -7.58
CA TRP A 166 -0.14 -6.39 -7.18
C TRP A 166 0.02 -7.71 -7.95
N PRO A 167 -0.10 -8.88 -7.30
CA PRO A 167 -0.09 -10.17 -7.99
C PRO A 167 -1.17 -10.23 -9.08
N ARG A 168 -0.82 -10.77 -10.26
CA ARG A 168 -1.77 -10.94 -11.36
C ARG A 168 -1.68 -12.32 -11.96
N THR A 169 -2.82 -12.84 -12.37
CA THR A 169 -2.90 -13.97 -13.31
C THR A 169 -2.77 -13.44 -14.74
N TYR A 170 -2.21 -14.25 -15.63
CA TYR A 170 -1.96 -13.89 -17.03
C TYR A 170 -2.88 -14.62 -18.01
N GLY A 171 -3.94 -15.23 -17.49
CA GLY A 171 -4.90 -16.00 -18.26
C GLY A 171 -5.67 -16.98 -17.37
N PRO A 172 -6.68 -17.65 -17.96
CA PRO A 172 -7.46 -18.64 -17.26
C PRO A 172 -6.60 -19.86 -16.90
N GLN A 173 -7.03 -20.55 -15.86
CA GLN A 173 -6.42 -21.80 -15.38
C GLN A 173 -7.47 -22.89 -15.34
N THR A 174 -7.06 -24.15 -15.18
CA THR A 174 -8.01 -25.21 -14.85
C THR A 174 -7.94 -25.57 -13.37
N ALA A 175 -9.06 -26.04 -12.84
CA ALA A 175 -9.19 -26.48 -11.45
C ALA A 175 -10.20 -27.64 -11.37
N LYS A 176 -10.13 -28.42 -10.29
CA LYS A 176 -11.07 -29.51 -10.03
C LYS A 176 -12.16 -29.04 -9.09
N VAL A 177 -13.42 -29.29 -9.42
CA VAL A 177 -14.56 -29.00 -8.54
C VAL A 177 -14.53 -29.92 -7.33
N VAL A 178 -14.71 -29.34 -6.14
CA VAL A 178 -14.64 -30.04 -4.86
C VAL A 178 -15.88 -29.77 -4.00
N GLY A 179 -16.17 -30.70 -3.10
CA GLY A 179 -17.30 -30.62 -2.17
C GLY A 179 -17.11 -31.59 -1.00
N PRO A 180 -18.10 -31.68 -0.10
CA PRO A 180 -18.06 -32.60 1.03
C PRO A 180 -17.98 -34.05 0.57
N GLN A 181 -17.47 -34.94 1.42
CA GLN A 181 -17.37 -36.36 1.10
C GLN A 181 -18.76 -36.95 0.84
N GLY A 182 -18.90 -37.70 -0.27
CA GLY A 182 -20.16 -38.36 -0.66
C GLY A 182 -21.11 -37.49 -1.49
N GLU A 183 -20.84 -36.19 -1.60
CA GLU A 183 -21.67 -35.28 -2.39
C GLU A 183 -21.22 -35.24 -3.85
N SER A 184 -22.17 -35.37 -4.77
CA SER A 184 -21.91 -35.28 -6.21
C SER A 184 -22.09 -33.87 -6.76
N ILE A 185 -22.87 -33.02 -6.09
CA ILE A 185 -23.13 -31.63 -6.46
C ILE A 185 -23.03 -30.80 -5.19
N TRP A 186 -22.16 -29.79 -5.19
CA TRP A 186 -22.00 -28.87 -4.07
C TRP A 186 -22.10 -27.43 -4.55
N THR A 187 -23.25 -26.79 -4.29
CA THR A 187 -23.56 -25.45 -4.77
C THR A 187 -24.32 -24.64 -3.73
N ASP A 188 -24.23 -23.31 -3.84
CA ASP A 188 -25.03 -22.39 -3.04
C ASP A 188 -26.22 -21.80 -3.82
N LYS A 189 -26.96 -20.89 -3.18
CA LYS A 189 -28.14 -20.20 -3.75
C LYS A 189 -27.87 -19.40 -5.03
N TYR A 190 -26.60 -19.13 -5.37
CA TYR A 190 -26.20 -18.39 -6.56
C TYR A 190 -25.63 -19.32 -7.65
N GLY A 191 -25.70 -20.64 -7.49
CA GLY A 191 -25.13 -21.59 -8.45
C GLY A 191 -23.61 -21.64 -8.44
N ARG A 192 -22.97 -21.21 -7.35
CA ARG A 192 -21.51 -21.17 -7.20
C ARG A 192 -20.97 -22.53 -6.80
N VAL A 193 -19.75 -22.84 -7.19
CA VAL A 193 -19.05 -24.07 -6.78
C VAL A 193 -17.79 -23.75 -5.98
N LYS A 194 -17.19 -24.78 -5.38
CA LYS A 194 -15.84 -24.68 -4.82
C LYS A 194 -14.88 -25.49 -5.66
N VAL A 195 -13.63 -25.05 -5.73
CA VAL A 195 -12.60 -25.65 -6.59
C VAL A 195 -11.32 -25.88 -5.82
N LYS A 196 -10.49 -26.80 -6.30
CA LYS A 196 -9.10 -26.94 -5.90
C LYS A 196 -8.21 -26.68 -7.10
N PHE A 197 -7.35 -25.68 -7.00
CA PHE A 197 -6.34 -25.38 -8.01
C PHE A 197 -5.20 -26.39 -7.96
N HIS A 198 -4.56 -26.65 -9.11
CA HIS A 198 -3.46 -27.63 -9.21
C HIS A 198 -2.22 -27.25 -8.40
N TRP A 199 -1.98 -25.94 -8.25
CA TRP A 199 -0.86 -25.40 -7.48
C TRP A 199 -1.15 -25.33 -5.97
N ASP A 200 -2.40 -25.58 -5.54
CA ASP A 200 -2.75 -25.58 -4.13
C ASP A 200 -2.32 -26.88 -3.45
N ARG A 201 -1.15 -26.81 -2.82
CA ARG A 201 -0.50 -27.90 -2.10
C ARG A 201 -1.09 -28.13 -0.70
N LEU A 202 -1.82 -27.16 -0.15
CA LEU A 202 -2.30 -27.18 1.23
C LEU A 202 -3.78 -27.54 1.33
N ALA A 203 -4.56 -27.31 0.26
CA ALA A 203 -5.94 -27.73 0.19
C ALA A 203 -6.11 -29.25 0.27
N LYS A 204 -7.05 -29.66 1.12
CA LYS A 204 -7.44 -31.07 1.34
C LYS A 204 -8.16 -31.69 0.15
N GLY A 205 -8.73 -30.87 -0.74
CA GLY A 205 -9.59 -31.34 -1.83
C GLY A 205 -11.03 -31.60 -1.41
N ASP A 206 -11.47 -30.99 -0.31
CA ASP A 206 -12.85 -30.98 0.18
C ASP A 206 -13.48 -29.59 0.02
N ASP A 207 -14.66 -29.38 0.61
CA ASP A 207 -15.39 -28.11 0.57
C ASP A 207 -14.71 -26.96 1.31
N THR A 208 -13.54 -27.15 1.93
CA THR A 208 -12.77 -26.07 2.56
C THR A 208 -11.66 -25.53 1.65
N SER A 209 -11.47 -26.12 0.46
CA SER A 209 -10.34 -25.82 -0.43
C SER A 209 -10.38 -24.41 -1.04
N SER A 210 -11.55 -23.78 -1.17
CA SER A 210 -11.66 -22.44 -1.76
C SER A 210 -12.86 -21.66 -1.24
N CYS A 211 -12.92 -20.38 -1.63
CA CYS A 211 -14.14 -19.59 -1.62
C CYS A 211 -15.16 -20.12 -2.64
N TRP A 212 -16.38 -19.57 -2.61
CA TRP A 212 -17.40 -19.83 -3.60
C TRP A 212 -17.12 -19.08 -4.90
N VAL A 213 -16.92 -19.82 -5.98
CA VAL A 213 -16.61 -19.33 -7.33
C VAL A 213 -17.90 -19.33 -8.17
N ARG A 214 -18.21 -18.20 -8.81
CA ARG A 214 -19.36 -18.12 -9.72
C ARG A 214 -19.12 -19.00 -10.94
N VAL A 215 -20.19 -19.43 -11.58
CA VAL A 215 -20.11 -20.26 -12.78
C VAL A 215 -20.80 -19.51 -13.90
N SER A 216 -20.08 -19.29 -15.01
CA SER A 216 -20.68 -18.75 -16.22
C SER A 216 -21.72 -19.72 -16.78
N SER A 217 -22.86 -19.19 -17.23
CA SER A 217 -23.89 -19.99 -17.90
C SER A 217 -24.06 -19.55 -19.35
N ALA A 218 -24.52 -20.47 -20.20
CA ALA A 218 -24.80 -20.16 -21.61
C ALA A 218 -25.90 -19.10 -21.78
N TRP A 219 -26.79 -18.97 -20.78
CA TRP A 219 -27.86 -17.98 -20.75
C TRP A 219 -28.28 -17.69 -19.31
N ALA A 220 -28.22 -16.41 -18.90
CA ALA A 220 -28.63 -15.95 -17.57
C ALA A 220 -29.63 -14.79 -17.68
N GLY A 221 -30.74 -14.87 -16.94
CA GLY A 221 -31.78 -13.84 -16.86
C GLY A 221 -32.44 -13.79 -15.48
N GLN A 222 -33.36 -12.84 -15.28
CA GLN A 222 -34.07 -12.65 -14.02
C GLN A 222 -35.08 -13.79 -13.76
N GLY A 223 -34.63 -14.88 -13.14
CA GLY A 223 -35.44 -16.06 -12.83
C GLY A 223 -35.53 -17.10 -13.94
N TYR A 224 -34.84 -16.90 -15.06
CA TYR A 224 -34.83 -17.79 -16.22
C TYR A 224 -33.41 -17.96 -16.75
N GLY A 225 -33.14 -19.06 -17.45
CA GLY A 225 -31.85 -19.30 -18.08
C GLY A 225 -31.48 -20.78 -18.18
N GLY A 226 -30.30 -21.04 -18.72
CA GLY A 226 -29.67 -22.35 -18.67
C GLY A 226 -28.82 -22.47 -17.40
N VAL A 227 -29.02 -23.54 -16.64
CA VAL A 227 -28.24 -23.81 -15.43
C VAL A 227 -27.65 -25.22 -15.55
N GLN A 228 -26.33 -25.30 -15.69
CA GLN A 228 -25.57 -26.54 -15.66
C GLN A 228 -24.48 -26.41 -14.60
N ILE A 229 -24.76 -26.89 -13.39
CA ILE A 229 -23.82 -26.81 -12.27
C ILE A 229 -22.75 -27.90 -12.42
N PRO A 230 -21.45 -27.54 -12.44
CA PRO A 230 -20.35 -28.51 -12.42
C PRO A 230 -20.42 -29.42 -11.19
N ARG A 231 -20.17 -30.71 -11.38
CA ARG A 231 -20.21 -31.73 -10.33
C ARG A 231 -18.87 -31.84 -9.62
N VAL A 232 -18.89 -32.33 -8.39
CA VAL A 232 -17.67 -32.67 -7.66
C VAL A 232 -16.87 -33.68 -8.49
N GLY A 233 -15.62 -33.35 -8.78
CA GLY A 233 -14.74 -34.16 -9.63
C GLY A 233 -14.53 -33.62 -11.04
N ASP A 234 -15.43 -32.78 -11.55
CA ASP A 234 -15.31 -32.18 -12.88
C ASP A 234 -14.12 -31.22 -12.94
N GLU A 235 -13.48 -31.15 -14.12
CA GLU A 235 -12.49 -30.12 -14.43
C GLU A 235 -13.20 -28.91 -15.03
N VAL A 236 -12.86 -27.72 -14.52
CA VAL A 236 -13.41 -26.44 -14.99
C VAL A 236 -12.29 -25.48 -15.36
N VAL A 237 -12.58 -24.59 -16.30
CA VAL A 237 -11.74 -23.42 -16.59
C VAL A 237 -12.18 -22.29 -15.66
N VAL A 238 -11.22 -21.71 -14.94
CA VAL A 238 -11.41 -20.61 -13.99
C VAL A 238 -10.65 -19.41 -14.51
N ASP A 239 -11.36 -18.30 -14.70
CA ASP A 239 -10.75 -17.00 -14.99
C ASP A 239 -10.73 -16.13 -13.73
N PHE A 240 -10.04 -15.00 -13.79
CA PHE A 240 -9.86 -14.11 -12.66
C PHE A 240 -10.22 -12.70 -13.08
N ILE A 241 -11.19 -12.09 -12.40
CA ILE A 241 -11.70 -10.76 -12.76
C ILE A 241 -10.55 -9.74 -12.66
N ASN A 242 -10.27 -9.03 -13.76
CA ASN A 242 -9.12 -8.13 -13.91
C ASN A 242 -7.75 -8.78 -13.64
N GLY A 243 -7.66 -10.10 -13.80
CA GLY A 243 -6.47 -10.89 -13.49
C GLY A 243 -6.14 -10.94 -11.99
N ASP A 244 -7.09 -10.61 -11.11
CA ASP A 244 -6.86 -10.62 -9.66
C ASP A 244 -7.02 -12.04 -9.08
N PRO A 245 -5.96 -12.68 -8.55
CA PRO A 245 -6.03 -14.04 -8.01
C PRO A 245 -7.10 -14.23 -6.92
N ASP A 246 -7.49 -13.14 -6.24
CA ASP A 246 -8.52 -13.14 -5.19
C ASP A 246 -9.96 -13.14 -5.74
N ARG A 247 -10.15 -13.04 -7.07
CA ARG A 247 -11.46 -12.91 -7.73
C ARG A 247 -11.71 -13.96 -8.83
N PRO A 248 -11.70 -15.26 -8.49
CA PRO A 248 -12.01 -16.31 -9.45
C PRO A 248 -13.48 -16.26 -9.91
N ILE A 249 -13.72 -16.65 -11.17
CA ILE A 249 -15.03 -16.80 -11.82
C ILE A 249 -15.01 -17.94 -12.85
#